data_AF-A0A150GDX1-F1
#
_entry.id   AF-A0A150GDX1-F1
#
_cell.length_a   1.000
_cell.length_b   1.000
_cell.length_c   1.000
_cell.angle_alpha   90.00
_cell.angle_beta   90.00
_cell.angle_gamma   90.00
#
_symmetry.space_group_name_H-M   'P 1'
#
loop_
_entity.id
_entity.type
_entity.pdbx_description
1 polymer ?
#
loop_
_entity_poly.entity_id
_entity_poly.type
_entity_poly.pdbx_seq_one_letter_code
_entity_poly.pdbx_strand_id
1 'polypeptide(L)'
;MSAGCHVTALLTKGISVTRAAVKSLGPSLPFPGAEAANLVLVLLDLVEGAVTNASNLADLQRRALALLDLLSAYHPELERLRAYKGVVDEYKELLQGITAYAKAYSDRSCLLRVLTSGSDAEHYTALVAQLGELAQRVELAVAADSNARLQSLQTAAAASGRALERVELAVKEARQLLAQAAAYRDPAGGARALVAELGGMEAVLRDGDKLSRVVQELGVGDRLTIHAVSSLLEAHLDQGPHRHIRQSDLRLFWKQQYGEVQVPWKVFWKAFPEKLSTVSVDVGVVSALGEVLVREASRRSFQLALEIADPETVSVWELGQGFTEYEALMPQV
;
A
#
# COMPACT_ATOMS: atom_id res chain seq x y z
N MET A 1 7.93 25.46 -23.38
CA MET A 1 7.00 24.38 -23.78
C MET A 1 7.64 23.05 -23.42
N SER A 2 7.37 22.53 -22.23
CA SER A 2 7.74 21.15 -21.89
C SER A 2 6.70 20.24 -22.55
N ALA A 3 7.12 19.34 -23.42
CA ALA A 3 6.22 18.31 -23.96
C ALA A 3 5.69 17.49 -22.78
N GLY A 4 4.36 17.35 -22.66
CA GLY A 4 3.73 16.59 -21.58
C GLY A 4 4.37 15.20 -21.45
N CYS A 5 4.90 14.90 -20.26
CA CYS A 5 5.53 13.63 -19.99
C CYS A 5 4.43 12.60 -19.72
N HIS A 6 4.17 11.70 -20.68
CA HIS A 6 3.19 10.62 -20.54
C HIS A 6 3.76 9.51 -19.65
N VAL A 7 3.64 9.66 -18.33
CA VAL A 7 4.26 8.77 -17.33
C VAL A 7 3.59 7.40 -17.27
N THR A 8 2.30 7.30 -17.58
CA THR A 8 1.59 6.00 -17.62
C THR A 8 2.19 5.06 -18.66
N ALA A 9 2.49 5.55 -19.88
CA ALA A 9 3.12 4.74 -20.92
C ALA A 9 4.53 4.24 -20.54
N LEU A 10 5.24 4.95 -19.67
CA LEU A 10 6.60 4.57 -19.26
C LEU A 10 6.63 3.33 -18.36
N LEU A 11 5.50 2.92 -17.77
CA LEU A 11 5.43 1.65 -17.03
C LEU A 11 5.83 0.45 -17.88
N THR A 12 5.52 0.47 -19.18
CA THR A 12 5.92 -0.59 -20.13
C THR A 12 7.44 -0.69 -20.31
N LYS A 13 8.17 0.38 -19.99
CA LYS A 13 9.64 0.46 -20.05
C LYS A 13 10.31 0.15 -18.71
N GLY A 14 9.51 -0.12 -17.67
CA GLY A 14 9.98 -0.47 -16.33
C GLY A 14 9.83 0.65 -15.30
N ILE A 15 9.70 0.22 -14.04
CA ILE A 15 9.36 1.11 -12.92
C ILE A 15 10.45 2.16 -12.62
N SER A 16 11.73 1.84 -12.87
CA SER A 16 12.84 2.77 -12.69
C SER A 16 12.74 3.98 -13.62
N VAL A 17 12.33 3.75 -14.88
CA VAL A 17 12.11 4.80 -15.89
C VAL A 17 10.94 5.67 -15.48
N THR A 18 9.82 5.06 -15.06
CA THR A 18 8.65 5.80 -14.55
C THR A 18 9.00 6.64 -13.33
N ARG A 19 9.77 6.09 -12.37
CA ARG A 19 10.22 6.79 -11.16
C ARG A 19 11.04 8.03 -11.52
N ALA A 20 11.98 7.91 -12.46
CA ALA A 20 12.78 9.05 -12.92
C ALA A 20 11.91 10.13 -13.59
N ALA A 21 10.94 9.72 -14.41
CA ALA A 21 10.01 10.65 -15.07
C ALA A 21 9.12 11.39 -14.07
N VAL A 22 8.54 10.70 -13.09
CA VAL A 22 7.70 11.32 -12.05
C VAL A 22 8.53 12.30 -11.19
N LYS A 23 9.76 11.93 -10.82
CA LYS A 23 10.70 12.84 -10.11
C LYS A 23 10.99 14.10 -10.90
N SER A 24 11.14 13.99 -12.22
CA SER A 24 11.36 15.14 -13.10
C SER A 24 10.08 15.98 -13.30
N LEU A 25 8.91 15.35 -13.28
CA LEU A 25 7.63 16.02 -13.50
C LEU A 25 7.20 16.84 -12.29
N GLY A 26 7.36 16.34 -11.06
CA GLY A 26 6.91 16.99 -9.83
C GLY A 26 7.27 18.47 -9.73
N PRO A 27 8.54 18.88 -9.89
CA PRO A 27 8.95 20.28 -9.82
C PRO A 27 8.39 21.19 -10.93
N SER A 28 7.90 20.61 -12.03
CA SER A 28 7.29 21.37 -13.13
C SER A 28 5.78 21.62 -12.95
N LEU A 29 5.16 20.96 -11.98
CA LEU A 29 3.75 21.15 -11.65
C LEU A 29 3.59 22.33 -10.67
N PRO A 30 2.53 23.15 -10.82
CA PRO A 30 2.22 24.20 -9.84
C PRO A 30 1.97 23.62 -8.46
N PHE A 31 2.05 24.43 -7.41
CA PHE A 31 1.70 23.99 -6.06
C PHE A 31 0.20 23.59 -6.00
N PRO A 32 -0.19 22.42 -5.44
CA PRO A 32 0.60 21.43 -4.69
C PRO A 32 1.01 20.15 -5.48
N GLY A 33 1.23 20.25 -6.78
CA GLY A 33 1.51 19.13 -7.68
C GLY A 33 2.80 18.35 -7.40
N ALA A 34 3.85 19.00 -6.89
CA ALA A 34 5.07 18.29 -6.48
C ALA A 34 4.83 17.31 -5.31
N GLU A 35 3.92 17.64 -4.39
CA GLU A 35 3.55 16.77 -3.26
C GLU A 35 2.75 15.55 -3.74
N ALA A 36 1.84 15.76 -4.69
CA ALA A 36 1.13 14.67 -5.35
C ALA A 36 2.09 13.73 -6.09
N ALA A 37 3.07 14.27 -6.82
CA ALA A 37 4.08 13.46 -7.49
C ALA A 37 4.92 12.62 -6.49
N ASN A 38 5.25 13.18 -5.32
CA ASN A 38 5.95 12.43 -4.26
C ASN A 38 5.10 11.28 -3.71
N LEU A 39 3.79 11.47 -3.51
CA LEU A 39 2.89 10.39 -3.11
C LEU A 39 2.79 9.29 -4.17
N VAL A 40 2.79 9.66 -5.46
CA VAL A 40 2.87 8.67 -6.56
C VAL A 40 4.17 7.86 -6.48
N LEU A 41 5.33 8.49 -6.17
CA LEU A 41 6.59 7.76 -5.99
C LEU A 41 6.49 6.73 -4.86
N VAL A 42 5.90 7.10 -3.72
CA VAL A 42 5.66 6.16 -2.60
C VAL A 42 4.77 5.00 -3.05
N LEU A 43 3.71 5.28 -3.82
CA LEU A 43 2.86 4.24 -4.38
C LEU A 43 3.62 3.29 -5.31
N LEU A 44 4.52 3.81 -6.18
CA LEU A 44 5.35 2.95 -7.04
C LEU A 44 6.16 1.94 -6.20
N ASP A 45 6.77 2.41 -5.11
CA ASP A 45 7.61 1.58 -4.24
C ASP A 45 6.77 0.51 -3.51
N LEU A 46 5.56 0.87 -3.05
CA LEU A 46 4.66 -0.07 -2.39
C LEU A 46 4.12 -1.15 -3.32
N VAL A 47 3.78 -0.80 -4.57
CA VAL A 47 3.32 -1.79 -5.56
C VAL A 47 4.45 -2.73 -5.97
N GLU A 48 5.68 -2.23 -6.09
CA GLU A 48 6.87 -3.05 -6.36
C GLU A 48 7.10 -4.08 -5.22
N GLY A 49 6.94 -3.63 -3.98
CA GLY A 49 7.15 -4.42 -2.75
C GLY A 49 5.97 -5.29 -2.31
N ALA A 50 4.82 -5.24 -2.99
CA ALA A 50 3.62 -5.95 -2.55
C ALA A 50 3.81 -7.49 -2.50
N VAL A 51 3.40 -8.12 -1.40
CA VAL A 51 3.48 -9.57 -1.17
C VAL A 51 2.41 -10.32 -1.94
N THR A 52 1.20 -9.77 -2.02
CA THR A 52 0.07 -10.29 -2.81
C THR A 52 -0.75 -9.14 -3.40
N ASN A 53 -1.85 -9.44 -4.10
CA ASN A 53 -2.75 -8.44 -4.70
C ASN A 53 -2.11 -7.56 -5.80
N ALA A 54 -1.01 -8.02 -6.39
CA ALA A 54 -0.22 -7.25 -7.35
C ALA A 54 -1.03 -6.73 -8.55
N SER A 55 -2.01 -7.50 -9.06
CA SER A 55 -2.81 -7.08 -10.22
C SER A 55 -3.70 -5.87 -9.92
N ASN A 56 -4.37 -5.85 -8.77
CA ASN A 56 -5.26 -4.75 -8.40
C ASN A 56 -4.45 -3.52 -8.01
N LEU A 57 -3.31 -3.71 -7.33
CA LEU A 57 -2.39 -2.62 -7.00
C LEU A 57 -1.75 -2.00 -8.25
N ALA A 58 -1.35 -2.82 -9.23
CA ALA A 58 -0.85 -2.33 -10.52
C ALA A 58 -1.94 -1.60 -11.33
N ASP A 59 -3.21 -1.98 -11.17
CA ASP A 59 -4.32 -1.25 -11.77
C ASP A 59 -4.51 0.14 -11.15
N LEU A 60 -4.56 0.22 -9.80
CA LEU A 60 -4.63 1.49 -9.07
C LEU A 60 -3.43 2.39 -9.38
N GLN A 61 -2.22 1.83 -9.45
CA GLN A 61 -1.00 2.54 -9.83
C GLN A 61 -1.11 3.16 -11.24
N ARG A 62 -1.59 2.39 -12.22
CA ARG A 62 -1.78 2.89 -13.59
C ARG A 62 -2.80 4.02 -13.64
N ARG A 63 -3.91 3.90 -12.92
CA ARG A 63 -4.95 4.95 -12.85
C ARG A 63 -4.44 6.20 -12.14
N ALA A 64 -3.70 6.04 -11.04
CA ALA A 64 -3.06 7.16 -10.35
C ALA A 64 -2.12 7.92 -11.30
N LEU A 65 -1.27 7.21 -12.04
CA LEU A 65 -0.38 7.83 -13.04
C LEU A 65 -1.17 8.50 -14.17
N ALA A 66 -2.27 7.91 -14.64
CA ALA A 66 -3.10 8.51 -15.67
C ALA A 66 -3.75 9.82 -15.21
N LEU A 67 -4.14 9.93 -13.95
CA LEU A 67 -4.64 11.19 -13.41
C LEU A 67 -3.51 12.23 -13.29
N LEU A 68 -2.29 11.81 -12.94
CA LEU A 68 -1.11 12.70 -12.97
C LEU A 68 -0.80 13.18 -14.39
N ASP A 69 -0.95 12.33 -15.41
CA ASP A 69 -0.83 12.71 -16.83
C ASP A 69 -1.88 13.76 -17.22
N LEU A 70 -3.14 13.60 -16.79
CA LEU A 70 -4.19 14.60 -17.00
C LEU A 70 -3.85 15.94 -16.32
N LEU A 71 -3.36 15.92 -15.08
CA LEU A 71 -2.96 17.13 -14.36
C LEU A 71 -1.75 17.80 -15.03
N SER A 72 -0.79 17.02 -15.52
CA SER A 72 0.34 17.57 -16.28
C SER A 72 -0.13 18.21 -17.59
N ALA A 73 -1.10 17.62 -18.28
CA ALA A 73 -1.64 18.17 -19.52
C ALA A 73 -2.48 19.44 -19.30
N TYR A 74 -3.27 19.50 -18.23
CA TYR A 74 -4.28 20.55 -18.01
C TYR A 74 -3.98 21.54 -16.88
N HIS A 75 -2.80 21.48 -16.25
CA HIS A 75 -2.46 22.45 -15.20
C HIS A 75 -2.60 23.92 -15.63
N PRO A 76 -2.22 24.35 -16.86
CA PRO A 76 -2.35 25.76 -17.23
C PRO A 76 -3.81 26.23 -17.27
N GLU A 77 -4.71 25.39 -17.80
CA GLU A 77 -6.15 25.65 -17.85
C GLU A 77 -6.75 25.67 -16.45
N LEU A 78 -6.40 24.69 -15.61
CA LEU A 78 -6.88 24.57 -14.24
C LEU A 78 -6.41 25.72 -13.33
N GLU A 79 -5.19 26.22 -13.52
CA GLU A 79 -4.67 27.38 -12.79
C GLU A 79 -5.45 28.64 -13.17
N ARG A 80 -5.72 28.84 -14.45
CA ARG A 80 -6.53 29.96 -14.93
C ARG A 80 -7.95 29.93 -14.37
N LEU A 81 -8.53 28.73 -14.25
CA LEU A 81 -9.84 28.49 -13.62
C LEU A 81 -9.80 28.56 -12.09
N ARG A 82 -8.61 28.72 -11.48
CA ARG A 82 -8.38 28.66 -10.02
C ARG A 82 -8.88 27.34 -9.38
N ALA A 83 -9.00 26.29 -10.18
CA ALA A 83 -9.47 24.98 -9.75
C ALA A 83 -8.30 24.03 -9.42
N TYR A 84 -7.10 24.31 -9.93
CA TYR A 84 -5.93 23.43 -9.84
C TYR A 84 -5.65 22.95 -8.42
N LYS A 85 -5.54 23.88 -7.46
CA LYS A 85 -5.21 23.54 -6.07
C LYS A 85 -6.22 22.55 -5.46
N GLY A 86 -7.52 22.82 -5.59
CA GLY A 86 -8.56 21.97 -5.02
C GLY A 86 -8.57 20.55 -5.62
N VAL A 87 -8.40 20.45 -6.94
CA VAL A 87 -8.28 19.16 -7.64
C VAL A 87 -7.07 18.37 -7.15
N VAL A 88 -5.91 19.02 -7.00
CA VAL A 88 -4.69 18.33 -6.59
C VAL A 88 -4.73 17.95 -5.10
N ASP A 89 -5.33 18.79 -4.24
CA ASP A 89 -5.50 18.45 -2.82
C ASP A 89 -6.35 17.19 -2.66
N GLU A 90 -7.47 17.08 -3.38
CA GLU A 90 -8.30 15.87 -3.39
C GLU A 90 -7.57 14.66 -4.00
N TYR A 91 -6.80 14.86 -5.07
CA TYR A 91 -5.97 13.80 -5.63
C TYR A 91 -4.95 13.27 -4.61
N LYS A 92 -4.36 14.14 -3.79
CA LYS A 92 -3.44 13.73 -2.72
C LYS A 92 -4.13 12.89 -1.66
N GLU A 93 -5.34 13.26 -1.24
CA GLU A 93 -6.14 12.46 -0.29
C GLU A 93 -6.43 11.07 -0.86
N LEU A 94 -6.80 10.98 -2.14
CA LEU A 94 -6.98 9.69 -2.82
C LEU A 94 -5.68 8.88 -2.88
N LEU A 95 -4.55 9.51 -3.21
CA LEU A 95 -3.24 8.83 -3.21
C LEU A 95 -2.88 8.31 -1.82
N GLN A 96 -3.19 9.05 -0.75
CA GLN A 96 -2.98 8.58 0.62
C GLN A 96 -3.85 7.36 0.93
N GLY A 97 -5.13 7.37 0.51
CA GLY A 97 -6.02 6.21 0.63
C GLY A 97 -5.49 4.99 -0.13
N ILE A 98 -5.07 5.16 -1.38
CA ILE A 98 -4.47 4.10 -2.20
C ILE A 98 -3.16 3.59 -1.58
N THR A 99 -2.33 4.49 -1.05
CA THR A 99 -1.08 4.14 -0.36
C THR A 99 -1.37 3.32 0.89
N ALA A 100 -2.37 3.71 1.70
CA ALA A 100 -2.80 2.94 2.88
C ALA A 100 -3.33 1.55 2.47
N TYR A 101 -4.13 1.49 1.41
CA TYR A 101 -4.59 0.23 0.82
C TYR A 101 -3.43 -0.66 0.38
N ALA A 102 -2.43 -0.11 -0.32
CA ALA A 102 -1.25 -0.86 -0.77
C ALA A 102 -0.37 -1.35 0.39
N LYS A 103 -0.21 -0.55 1.45
CA LYS A 103 0.52 -0.95 2.67
C LYS A 103 -0.09 -2.18 3.34
N ALA A 104 -1.40 -2.37 3.27
CA ALA A 104 -2.05 -3.57 3.81
C ALA A 104 -1.66 -4.88 3.09
N TYR A 105 -0.84 -4.80 2.04
CA TYR A 105 -0.31 -5.91 1.24
C TYR A 105 1.22 -5.94 1.16
N SER A 106 1.95 -5.05 1.85
CA SER A 106 3.41 -4.95 1.75
C SER A 106 4.17 -5.89 2.68
N ASP A 107 3.48 -6.53 3.62
CA ASP A 107 4.08 -7.37 4.67
C ASP A 107 3.42 -8.75 4.69
N ARG A 108 4.15 -9.77 5.14
CA ARG A 108 3.68 -11.16 5.30
C ARG A 108 2.47 -11.30 6.22
N SER A 109 2.25 -10.38 7.17
CA SER A 109 1.03 -10.37 8.00
C SER A 109 -0.23 -10.20 7.17
N CYS A 110 -0.14 -9.65 5.95
CA CYS A 110 -1.27 -9.58 5.04
C CYS A 110 -1.79 -10.97 4.64
N LEU A 111 -0.96 -12.01 4.66
CA LEU A 111 -1.35 -13.38 4.32
C LEU A 111 -2.41 -13.92 5.28
N LEU A 112 -2.26 -13.63 6.57
CA LEU A 112 -3.27 -13.98 7.57
C LEU A 112 -4.59 -13.31 7.21
N ARG A 113 -4.56 -11.98 7.01
CA ARG A 113 -5.74 -11.19 6.66
C ARG A 113 -6.44 -11.71 5.41
N VAL A 114 -5.74 -11.96 4.31
CA VAL A 114 -6.39 -12.37 3.05
C VAL A 114 -6.91 -13.81 3.10
N LEU A 115 -6.32 -14.68 3.92
CA LEU A 115 -6.77 -16.06 4.10
C LEU A 115 -7.92 -16.19 5.09
N THR A 116 -7.98 -15.34 6.13
CA THR A 116 -8.96 -15.46 7.22
C THR A 116 -10.06 -14.40 7.18
N SER A 117 -9.79 -13.22 6.61
CA SER A 117 -10.75 -12.11 6.51
C SER A 117 -11.46 -12.07 5.16
N GLY A 118 -12.51 -11.25 5.06
CA GLY A 118 -13.34 -11.08 3.87
C GLY A 118 -12.62 -10.46 2.65
N SER A 119 -13.37 -10.20 1.59
CA SER A 119 -12.86 -9.60 0.34
C SER A 119 -12.70 -8.08 0.45
N ASP A 120 -11.62 -7.53 -0.09
CA ASP A 120 -11.37 -6.08 -0.18
C ASP A 120 -12.03 -5.42 -1.41
N ALA A 121 -12.94 -6.13 -2.08
CA ALA A 121 -13.56 -5.70 -3.34
C ALA A 121 -14.25 -4.34 -3.23
N GLU A 122 -14.98 -4.08 -2.15
CA GLU A 122 -15.71 -2.83 -1.95
C GLU A 122 -14.76 -1.64 -1.83
N HIS A 123 -13.70 -1.78 -1.02
CA HIS A 123 -12.71 -0.72 -0.84
C HIS A 123 -11.95 -0.45 -2.15
N TYR A 124 -11.52 -1.50 -2.85
CA TYR A 124 -10.89 -1.34 -4.18
C TYR A 124 -11.82 -0.63 -5.17
N THR A 125 -13.09 -1.04 -5.24
CA THR A 125 -14.08 -0.46 -6.17
C THR A 125 -14.33 1.01 -5.85
N ALA A 126 -14.39 1.37 -4.57
CA ALA A 126 -14.52 2.76 -4.14
C ALA A 126 -13.33 3.62 -4.58
N LEU A 127 -12.08 3.14 -4.42
CA LEU A 127 -10.88 3.86 -4.85
C LEU A 127 -10.85 4.06 -6.38
N VAL A 128 -11.23 3.04 -7.14
CA VAL A 128 -11.34 3.13 -8.62
C VAL A 128 -12.38 4.15 -9.03
N ALA A 129 -13.56 4.13 -8.38
CA ALA A 129 -14.65 5.08 -8.66
C ALA A 129 -14.23 6.52 -8.36
N GLN A 130 -13.62 6.77 -7.19
CA GLN A 130 -13.16 8.10 -6.79
C GLN A 130 -12.11 8.69 -7.74
N LEU A 131 -11.17 7.88 -8.24
CA LEU A 131 -10.23 8.31 -9.28
C LEU A 131 -10.95 8.70 -10.59
N GLY A 132 -11.96 7.93 -10.99
CA GLY A 132 -12.79 8.22 -12.17
C GLY A 132 -13.61 9.50 -12.02
N GLU A 133 -14.24 9.71 -10.85
CA GLU A 133 -15.03 10.91 -10.54
C GLU A 133 -14.17 12.17 -10.53
N LEU A 134 -12.97 12.11 -9.96
CA LEU A 134 -12.03 13.24 -9.96
C LEU A 134 -11.56 13.55 -11.38
N ALA A 135 -11.26 12.54 -12.20
CA ALA A 135 -10.91 12.71 -13.60
C ALA A 135 -12.05 13.38 -14.39
N GLN A 136 -13.29 12.93 -14.19
CA GLN A 136 -14.47 13.51 -14.84
C GLN A 136 -14.67 14.98 -14.45
N ARG A 137 -14.42 15.35 -13.19
CA ARG A 137 -14.50 16.75 -12.76
C ARG A 137 -13.42 17.63 -13.38
N VAL A 138 -12.20 17.13 -13.51
CA VAL A 138 -11.13 17.82 -14.26
C VAL A 138 -11.57 18.05 -15.70
N GLU A 139 -12.12 17.04 -16.35
CA GLU A 139 -12.61 17.15 -17.73
C GLU A 139 -13.74 18.17 -17.87
N LEU A 140 -14.73 18.15 -17.00
CA LEU A 140 -15.85 19.09 -17.05
C LEU A 140 -15.37 20.53 -16.84
N ALA A 141 -14.44 20.76 -15.92
CA ALA A 141 -13.84 22.07 -15.69
C ALA A 141 -13.10 22.58 -16.93
N VAL A 142 -12.30 21.73 -17.56
CA VAL A 142 -11.52 22.08 -18.75
C VAL A 142 -12.40 22.21 -20.01
N ALA A 143 -13.42 21.37 -20.17
CA ALA A 143 -14.32 21.37 -21.33
C ALA A 143 -15.23 22.61 -21.35
N ALA A 144 -15.73 23.03 -20.18
CA ALA A 144 -16.51 24.27 -20.05
C ALA A 144 -15.71 25.49 -20.54
N ASP A 145 -14.39 25.51 -20.30
CA ASP A 145 -13.51 26.57 -20.76
C ASP A 145 -13.03 26.40 -22.21
N SER A 146 -12.74 25.16 -22.62
CA SER A 146 -12.25 24.85 -23.96
C SER A 146 -13.31 25.16 -25.02
N ASN A 147 -14.60 24.97 -24.73
CA ASN A 147 -15.68 25.40 -25.63
C ASN A 147 -15.76 26.94 -25.78
N ALA A 148 -15.44 27.70 -24.72
CA ALA A 148 -15.34 29.16 -24.80
C ALA A 148 -14.11 29.62 -25.60
N ARG A 149 -13.07 28.77 -25.70
CA ARG A 149 -11.78 29.10 -26.34
C ARG A 149 -11.62 28.53 -27.76
N LEU A 150 -12.23 27.41 -28.10
CA LEU A 150 -12.23 26.84 -29.46
C LEU A 150 -12.84 27.81 -30.48
N GLN A 151 -13.81 28.64 -30.06
CA GLN A 151 -14.32 29.75 -30.87
C GLN A 151 -13.30 30.87 -31.12
N SER A 152 -12.30 31.06 -30.25
CA SER A 152 -11.28 32.12 -30.37
C SER A 152 -9.95 31.64 -30.95
N LEU A 153 -9.65 30.33 -30.90
CA LEU A 153 -8.39 29.74 -31.37
C LEU A 153 -8.46 29.05 -32.74
N GLN A 154 -9.65 28.77 -33.29
CA GLN A 154 -9.82 28.26 -34.66
C GLN A 154 -9.17 29.17 -35.73
N THR A 155 -8.87 30.41 -35.38
CA THR A 155 -8.19 31.41 -36.21
C THR A 155 -6.66 31.32 -36.21
N ALA A 156 -6.02 30.51 -35.35
CA ALA A 156 -4.58 30.61 -35.08
C ALA A 156 -3.72 29.34 -35.25
N ALA A 157 -4.28 28.14 -35.47
CA ALA A 157 -3.55 26.88 -35.28
C ALA A 157 -3.29 26.08 -36.58
N ALA A 158 -2.22 26.42 -37.30
CA ALA A 158 -1.68 25.57 -38.39
C ALA A 158 -0.23 25.08 -38.15
N ALA A 159 0.46 25.55 -37.11
CA ALA A 159 1.90 25.28 -36.92
C ALA A 159 2.27 24.37 -35.72
N SER A 160 1.34 24.04 -34.81
CA SER A 160 1.62 23.29 -33.56
C SER A 160 1.19 21.81 -33.55
N GLY A 161 0.76 21.24 -34.68
CA GLY A 161 0.01 19.97 -34.75
C GLY A 161 0.64 18.76 -34.05
N ARG A 162 1.93 18.47 -34.30
CA ARG A 162 2.54 17.21 -33.84
C ARG A 162 2.79 17.09 -32.34
N ALA A 163 3.02 18.20 -31.64
CA ALA A 163 3.17 18.18 -30.17
C ALA A 163 1.80 18.14 -29.48
N LEU A 164 0.81 18.81 -30.07
CA LEU A 164 -0.58 18.80 -29.61
C LEU A 164 -1.19 17.39 -29.75
N GLU A 165 -1.00 16.74 -30.90
CA GLU A 165 -1.49 15.38 -31.17
C GLU A 165 -0.99 14.35 -30.14
N ARG A 166 0.26 14.46 -29.69
CA ARG A 166 0.82 13.54 -28.67
C ARG A 166 0.20 13.75 -27.30
N VAL A 167 -0.05 15.00 -26.91
CA VAL A 167 -0.73 15.32 -25.66
C VAL A 167 -2.19 14.88 -25.71
N GLU A 168 -2.87 15.12 -26.83
CA GLU A 168 -4.26 14.67 -27.03
C GLU A 168 -4.39 13.15 -26.98
N LEU A 169 -3.45 12.42 -27.58
CA LEU A 169 -3.43 10.95 -27.51
C LEU A 169 -3.22 10.46 -26.08
N ALA A 170 -2.23 10.99 -25.37
CA ALA A 170 -1.94 10.62 -23.98
C ALA A 170 -3.13 10.93 -23.05
N VAL A 171 -3.75 12.09 -23.23
CA VAL A 171 -5.00 12.45 -22.52
C VAL A 171 -6.08 11.42 -22.84
N LYS A 172 -6.34 11.12 -24.11
CA LYS A 172 -7.39 10.17 -24.50
C LYS A 172 -7.19 8.79 -23.86
N GLU A 173 -5.96 8.29 -23.83
CA GLU A 173 -5.62 7.02 -23.20
C GLU A 173 -5.82 7.07 -21.67
N ALA A 174 -5.40 8.16 -21.02
CA ALA A 174 -5.62 8.37 -19.59
C ALA A 174 -7.12 8.39 -19.24
N ARG A 175 -7.94 9.10 -20.04
CA ARG A 175 -9.39 9.15 -19.89
C ARG A 175 -10.04 7.78 -20.02
N GLN A 176 -9.67 7.04 -21.07
CA GLN A 176 -10.21 5.72 -21.31
C GLN A 176 -9.89 4.77 -20.16
N LEU A 177 -8.67 4.83 -19.63
CA LEU A 177 -8.26 4.02 -18.48
C LEU A 177 -9.07 4.40 -17.22
N LEU A 178 -9.23 5.69 -16.93
CA LEU A 178 -9.93 6.16 -15.73
C LEU A 178 -11.43 5.88 -15.78
N ALA A 179 -12.06 5.96 -16.95
CA ALA A 179 -13.48 5.65 -17.15
C ALA A 179 -13.79 4.14 -17.21
N GLN A 180 -12.77 3.30 -17.45
CA GLN A 180 -12.98 1.85 -17.53
C GLN A 180 -13.35 1.29 -16.17
N ALA A 181 -14.47 0.54 -16.09
CA ALA A 181 -14.79 -0.26 -14.92
C ALA A 181 -13.71 -1.33 -14.72
N ALA A 182 -13.16 -1.42 -13.50
CA ALA A 182 -12.22 -2.48 -13.14
C ALA A 182 -12.91 -3.50 -12.24
N ALA A 183 -12.82 -4.77 -12.64
CA ALA A 183 -13.27 -5.87 -11.80
C ALA A 183 -12.16 -6.21 -10.80
N TYR A 184 -12.51 -6.19 -9.51
CA TYR A 184 -11.63 -6.68 -8.45
C TYR A 184 -11.30 -8.16 -8.67
N ARG A 185 -10.01 -8.49 -8.63
CA ARG A 185 -9.54 -9.88 -8.67
C ARG A 185 -9.19 -10.31 -7.25
N ASP A 186 -9.96 -11.21 -6.65
CA ASP A 186 -9.67 -11.67 -5.29
C ASP A 186 -8.32 -12.40 -5.23
N PRO A 187 -7.28 -11.81 -4.59
CA PRO A 187 -5.94 -12.38 -4.57
C PRO A 187 -5.87 -13.69 -3.77
N ALA A 188 -6.82 -13.94 -2.87
CA ALA A 188 -6.85 -15.14 -2.04
C ALA A 188 -8.09 -16.01 -2.29
N GLY A 189 -8.90 -15.70 -3.29
CA GLY A 189 -10.13 -16.44 -3.59
C GLY A 189 -9.86 -17.92 -3.87
N GLY A 190 -8.92 -18.19 -4.79
CA GLY A 190 -8.48 -19.56 -5.11
C GLY A 190 -7.84 -20.26 -3.92
N ALA A 191 -6.96 -19.57 -3.20
CA ALA A 191 -6.30 -20.11 -2.02
C ALA A 191 -7.27 -20.48 -0.89
N ARG A 192 -8.28 -19.65 -0.62
CA ARG A 192 -9.32 -19.92 0.38
C ARG A 192 -10.22 -21.09 -0.04
N ALA A 193 -10.59 -21.16 -1.32
CA ALA A 193 -11.32 -22.31 -1.86
C ALA A 193 -10.51 -23.60 -1.68
N LEU A 194 -9.22 -23.57 -2.00
CA LEU A 194 -8.31 -24.70 -1.82
C LEU A 194 -8.16 -25.09 -0.34
N VAL A 195 -8.05 -24.12 0.58
CA VAL A 195 -8.03 -24.40 2.03
C VAL A 195 -9.31 -25.13 2.46
N ALA A 196 -10.48 -24.71 1.97
CA ALA A 196 -11.75 -25.37 2.27
C ALA A 196 -11.78 -26.80 1.71
N GLU A 197 -11.33 -27.01 0.47
CA GLU A 197 -11.22 -28.33 -0.17
C GLU A 197 -10.27 -29.29 0.58
N LEU A 198 -9.18 -28.74 1.15
CA LEU A 198 -8.15 -29.52 1.84
C LEU A 198 -8.49 -29.86 3.31
N GLY A 199 -9.69 -29.51 3.76
CA GLY A 199 -10.21 -29.82 5.10
C GLY A 199 -10.04 -28.69 6.12
N GLY A 200 -9.84 -27.45 5.67
CA GLY A 200 -9.67 -26.27 6.51
C GLY A 200 -8.21 -25.97 6.88
N MET A 201 -7.98 -24.80 7.48
CA MET A 201 -6.63 -24.28 7.72
C MET A 201 -5.82 -25.17 8.67
N GLU A 202 -6.45 -25.78 9.68
CA GLU A 202 -5.75 -26.73 10.57
C GLU A 202 -5.21 -27.96 9.83
N ALA A 203 -5.98 -28.48 8.86
CA ALA A 203 -5.57 -29.62 8.06
C ALA A 203 -4.45 -29.27 7.08
N VAL A 204 -4.44 -28.03 6.59
CA VAL A 204 -3.37 -27.48 5.74
C VAL A 204 -2.08 -27.30 6.53
N LEU A 205 -2.13 -26.82 7.77
CA LEU A 205 -0.91 -26.64 8.58
C LEU A 205 -0.27 -27.92 9.08
N ARG A 206 -1.05 -28.99 9.27
CA ARG A 206 -0.51 -30.30 9.67
C ARG A 206 0.22 -31.03 8.55
N ASP A 207 0.13 -30.55 7.32
CA ASP A 207 0.63 -31.20 6.12
C ASP A 207 1.37 -30.17 5.25
N GLY A 208 2.70 -30.25 5.25
CA GLY A 208 3.57 -29.32 4.53
C GLY A 208 3.30 -29.26 3.01
N ASP A 209 2.84 -30.35 2.40
CA ASP A 209 2.53 -30.40 0.98
C ASP A 209 1.25 -29.61 0.67
N LYS A 210 0.24 -29.72 1.55
CA LYS A 210 -0.99 -28.91 1.46
C LYS A 210 -0.69 -27.43 1.62
N LEU A 211 0.13 -27.06 2.62
CA LEU A 211 0.53 -25.67 2.81
C LEU A 211 1.29 -25.13 1.60
N SER A 212 2.21 -25.91 1.04
CA SER A 212 2.95 -25.53 -0.17
C SER A 212 2.00 -25.22 -1.33
N ARG A 213 0.95 -26.04 -1.53
CA ARG A 213 -0.05 -25.80 -2.59
C ARG A 213 -0.84 -24.51 -2.36
N VAL A 214 -1.25 -24.21 -1.12
CA VAL A 214 -1.97 -22.97 -0.78
C VAL A 214 -1.08 -21.74 -0.99
N VAL A 215 0.20 -21.82 -0.60
CA VAL A 215 1.17 -20.73 -0.82
C VAL A 215 1.45 -20.52 -2.30
N GLN A 216 1.54 -21.58 -3.09
CA GLN A 216 1.68 -21.48 -4.55
C GLN A 216 0.46 -20.78 -5.19
N GLU A 217 -0.75 -21.13 -4.76
CA GLU A 217 -1.99 -20.52 -5.25
C GLU A 217 -2.09 -19.03 -4.91
N LEU A 218 -1.61 -18.60 -3.74
CA LEU A 218 -1.54 -17.18 -3.35
C LEU A 218 -0.56 -16.36 -4.20
N GLY A 219 0.30 -17.01 -4.99
CA GLY A 219 1.28 -16.35 -5.84
C GLY A 219 2.37 -15.60 -5.06
N VAL A 220 2.64 -16.01 -3.81
CA VAL A 220 3.61 -15.32 -2.94
C VAL A 220 5.07 -15.53 -3.39
N GLY A 221 5.31 -16.46 -4.32
CA GLY A 221 6.59 -16.70 -5.00
C GLY A 221 7.76 -16.93 -4.04
N ASP A 222 8.97 -16.54 -4.48
CA ASP A 222 10.21 -16.58 -3.68
C ASP A 222 10.29 -15.50 -2.59
N ARG A 223 9.27 -14.61 -2.49
CA ARG A 223 9.31 -13.46 -1.57
C ARG A 223 9.19 -13.88 -0.11
N LEU A 224 8.55 -15.03 0.17
CA LEU A 224 8.40 -15.58 1.51
C LEU A 224 8.69 -17.08 1.52
N THR A 225 9.38 -17.54 2.56
CA THR A 225 9.62 -18.97 2.75
C THR A 225 8.35 -19.64 3.29
N ILE A 226 8.08 -20.88 2.85
CA ILE A 226 6.95 -21.69 3.37
C ILE A 226 7.01 -21.78 4.90
N HIS A 227 8.20 -21.90 5.47
CA HIS A 227 8.42 -21.93 6.91
C HIS A 227 7.91 -20.67 7.62
N ALA A 228 8.19 -19.47 7.07
CA ALA A 228 7.72 -18.22 7.65
C ALA A 228 6.19 -18.13 7.62
N VAL A 229 5.56 -18.59 6.53
CA VAL A 229 4.10 -18.63 6.41
C VAL A 229 3.48 -19.63 7.39
N SER A 230 4.06 -20.83 7.52
CA SER A 230 3.61 -21.85 8.48
C SER A 230 3.65 -21.32 9.92
N SER A 231 4.79 -20.73 10.31
CA SER A 231 4.98 -20.21 11.66
C SER A 231 3.95 -19.13 12.02
N LEU A 232 3.65 -18.23 11.09
CA LEU A 232 2.65 -17.17 11.28
C LEU A 232 1.24 -17.75 11.44
N LEU A 233 0.86 -18.68 10.55
CA LEU A 233 -0.46 -19.31 10.60
C LEU A 233 -0.63 -20.18 11.86
N GLU A 234 0.40 -20.92 12.26
CA GLU A 234 0.42 -21.69 13.51
C GLU A 234 0.28 -20.80 14.74
N ALA A 235 0.92 -19.62 14.76
CA ALA A 235 0.74 -18.67 15.85
C ALA A 235 -0.64 -17.99 15.83
N HIS A 236 -1.27 -17.91 14.67
CA HIS A 236 -2.62 -17.34 14.53
C HIS A 236 -3.71 -18.31 14.99
N LEU A 237 -3.59 -19.61 14.71
CA LEU A 237 -4.60 -20.62 15.03
C LEU A 237 -4.44 -21.24 16.42
N ASP A 238 -3.28 -21.10 17.05
CA ASP A 238 -3.04 -21.63 18.39
C ASP A 238 -3.92 -20.93 19.44
N GLN A 239 -4.38 -21.69 20.43
CA GLN A 239 -5.29 -21.24 21.49
C GLN A 239 -4.54 -20.70 22.73
N GLY A 240 -3.22 -20.53 22.63
CA GLY A 240 -2.39 -19.98 23.70
C GLY A 240 -2.63 -18.48 23.99
N PRO A 241 -2.01 -17.95 25.07
CA PRO A 241 -2.24 -16.58 25.53
C PRO A 241 -1.80 -15.51 24.51
N HIS A 242 -0.80 -15.81 23.68
CA HIS A 242 -0.28 -14.91 22.64
C HIS A 242 -1.35 -14.46 21.64
N ARG A 243 -2.45 -15.21 21.46
CA ARG A 243 -3.55 -14.84 20.54
C ARG A 243 -4.16 -13.47 20.80
N HIS A 244 -3.99 -12.94 22.02
CA HIS A 244 -4.47 -11.62 22.40
C HIS A 244 -3.63 -10.48 21.83
N ILE A 245 -2.41 -10.78 21.36
CA ILE A 245 -1.56 -9.81 20.66
C ILE A 245 -2.04 -9.72 19.20
N ARG A 246 -2.45 -8.53 18.79
CA ARG A 246 -2.96 -8.29 17.43
C ARG A 246 -1.84 -8.36 16.40
N GLN A 247 -0.73 -7.64 16.61
CA GLN A 247 0.39 -7.61 15.66
C GLN A 247 1.05 -8.98 15.50
N SER A 248 1.15 -9.46 14.26
CA SER A 248 1.47 -10.86 13.96
C SER A 248 2.89 -11.27 14.33
N ASP A 249 3.88 -10.39 14.12
CA ASP A 249 5.27 -10.69 14.45
C ASP A 249 5.50 -10.74 15.96
N LEU A 250 4.90 -9.80 16.71
CA LEU A 250 4.90 -9.79 18.18
C LEU A 250 4.17 -10.99 18.75
N ARG A 251 3.06 -11.42 18.12
CA ARG A 251 2.35 -12.64 18.49
C ARG A 251 3.25 -13.87 18.35
N LEU A 252 3.91 -14.01 17.19
CA LEU A 252 4.83 -15.12 16.93
C LEU A 252 6.05 -15.07 17.84
N PHE A 253 6.62 -13.87 18.05
CA PHE A 253 7.71 -13.63 18.98
C PHE A 253 7.32 -14.04 20.39
N TRP A 254 6.15 -13.60 20.85
CA TRP A 254 5.65 -13.96 22.18
C TRP A 254 5.50 -15.46 22.30
N LYS A 255 4.83 -16.13 21.36
CA LYS A 255 4.68 -17.59 21.35
C LYS A 255 6.02 -18.33 21.47
N GLN A 256 7.05 -17.88 20.74
CA GLN A 256 8.35 -18.54 20.74
C GLN A 256 9.18 -18.26 22.00
N GLN A 257 9.09 -17.06 22.57
CA GLN A 257 9.91 -16.67 23.72
C GLN A 257 9.22 -16.93 25.06
N TYR A 258 7.88 -16.87 25.09
CA TYR A 258 7.07 -16.80 26.30
C TYR A 258 5.80 -17.67 26.16
N GLY A 259 5.60 -18.57 27.12
CA GLY A 259 4.39 -19.41 27.21
C GLY A 259 3.30 -18.82 28.12
N GLU A 260 3.47 -17.59 28.59
CA GLU A 260 2.71 -17.01 29.71
C GLU A 260 1.87 -15.80 29.27
N VAL A 261 0.89 -15.40 30.08
CA VAL A 261 0.03 -14.22 29.83
C VAL A 261 0.80 -12.91 30.05
N GLN A 262 1.73 -12.90 31.01
CA GLN A 262 2.50 -11.72 31.41
C GLN A 262 3.92 -12.13 31.78
N VAL A 263 4.89 -11.27 31.52
CA VAL A 263 6.30 -11.46 31.91
C VAL A 263 6.88 -10.17 32.48
N PRO A 264 7.89 -10.22 33.36
CA PRO A 264 8.56 -9.01 33.84
C PRO A 264 9.22 -8.23 32.69
N TRP A 265 9.19 -6.90 32.73
CA TRP A 265 9.84 -6.04 31.72
C TRP A 265 11.31 -6.40 31.51
N LYS A 266 12.02 -6.73 32.59
CA LYS A 266 13.43 -7.16 32.54
C LYS A 266 13.63 -8.43 31.71
N VAL A 267 12.66 -9.35 31.71
CA VAL A 267 12.68 -10.56 30.89
C VAL A 267 12.37 -10.19 29.44
N PHE A 268 11.36 -9.34 29.21
CA PHE A 268 11.00 -8.86 27.88
C PHE A 268 12.19 -8.20 27.16
N TRP A 269 12.85 -7.23 27.79
CA TRP A 269 13.97 -6.48 27.21
C TRP A 269 15.26 -7.30 27.02
N LYS A 270 15.36 -8.50 27.61
CA LYS A 270 16.49 -9.41 27.34
C LYS A 270 16.36 -10.14 26.01
N ALA A 271 15.15 -10.20 25.45
CA ALA A 271 14.91 -10.87 24.18
C ALA A 271 14.45 -9.89 23.09
N PHE A 272 13.69 -8.86 23.43
CA PHE A 272 13.22 -7.86 22.48
C PHE A 272 14.17 -6.65 22.41
N PRO A 273 14.56 -6.17 21.22
CA PRO A 273 14.15 -6.62 19.88
C PRO A 273 15.05 -7.73 19.26
N GLU A 274 16.18 -8.08 19.86
CA GLU A 274 17.23 -8.92 19.24
C GLU A 274 16.73 -10.28 18.71
N LYS A 275 15.88 -10.96 19.48
CA LYS A 275 15.33 -12.27 19.11
C LYS A 275 14.16 -12.21 18.12
N LEU A 276 13.74 -11.03 17.66
CA LEU A 276 12.80 -10.93 16.53
C LEU A 276 13.37 -11.55 15.25
N SER A 277 14.70 -11.57 15.11
CA SER A 277 15.37 -12.25 13.99
C SER A 277 15.03 -13.75 13.91
N THR A 278 14.72 -14.40 15.04
CA THR A 278 14.37 -15.83 15.07
C THR A 278 12.96 -16.12 14.54
N VAL A 279 12.10 -15.11 14.48
CA VAL A 279 10.74 -15.20 13.92
C VAL A 279 10.67 -14.76 12.46
N SER A 280 11.81 -14.67 11.77
CA SER A 280 11.92 -14.27 10.36
C SER A 280 11.39 -12.86 10.08
N VAL A 281 11.46 -11.95 11.06
CA VAL A 281 11.30 -10.50 10.82
C VAL A 281 12.54 -9.98 10.09
N ASP A 282 12.34 -9.02 9.19
CA ASP A 282 13.42 -8.41 8.41
C ASP A 282 14.56 -7.88 9.31
N VAL A 283 15.80 -8.19 8.94
CA VAL A 283 16.99 -7.84 9.73
C VAL A 283 17.15 -6.32 9.85
N GLY A 284 16.77 -5.56 8.81
CA GLY A 284 16.77 -4.10 8.83
C GLY A 284 15.77 -3.55 9.85
N VAL A 285 14.58 -4.14 9.95
CA VAL A 285 13.59 -3.80 10.99
C VAL A 285 14.13 -4.08 12.39
N VAL A 286 14.75 -5.24 12.61
CA VAL A 286 15.35 -5.59 13.92
C VAL A 286 16.47 -4.63 14.29
N SER A 287 17.33 -4.26 13.32
CA SER A 287 18.41 -3.30 13.52
C SER A 287 17.87 -1.91 13.88
N ALA A 288 16.86 -1.42 13.14
CA ALA A 288 16.24 -0.12 13.39
C ALA A 288 15.58 -0.07 14.78
N LEU A 289 14.85 -1.13 15.17
CA LEU A 289 14.29 -1.26 16.52
C LEU A 289 15.40 -1.27 17.58
N GLY A 290 16.49 -1.99 17.33
CA GLY A 290 17.66 -2.01 18.21
C GLY A 290 18.27 -0.62 18.42
N GLU A 291 18.39 0.17 17.36
CA GLU A 291 18.88 1.56 17.42
C GLU A 291 17.95 2.48 18.20
N VAL A 292 16.64 2.40 17.96
CA VAL A 292 15.64 3.23 18.66
C VAL A 292 15.58 2.87 20.15
N LEU A 293 15.57 1.57 20.46
CA LEU A 293 15.36 1.04 21.81
C LEU A 293 16.67 0.81 22.57
N VAL A 294 17.82 1.24 22.07
CA VAL A 294 19.08 1.22 22.84
C VAL A 294 19.01 2.18 24.03
N ARG A 295 18.25 3.27 23.90
CA ARG A 295 18.12 4.30 24.93
C ARG A 295 17.07 3.92 25.96
N GLU A 296 17.42 4.04 27.24
CA GLU A 296 16.50 3.77 28.34
C GLU A 296 15.26 4.69 28.28
N ALA A 297 15.44 5.94 27.86
CA ALA A 297 14.33 6.87 27.67
C ALA A 297 13.30 6.35 26.64
N SER A 298 13.76 5.83 25.49
CA SER A 298 12.88 5.22 24.49
C SER A 298 12.14 4.00 25.03
N ARG A 299 12.83 3.15 25.80
CA ARG A 299 12.20 1.99 26.46
C ARG A 299 11.14 2.41 27.47
N ARG A 300 11.36 3.49 28.23
CA ARG A 300 10.36 4.04 29.15
C ARG A 300 9.19 4.65 28.41
N SER A 301 9.42 5.37 27.32
CA SER A 301 8.35 5.89 26.46
C SER A 301 7.50 4.76 25.87
N PHE A 302 8.14 3.68 25.42
CA PHE A 302 7.45 2.47 24.95
C PHE A 302 6.58 1.86 26.05
N GLN A 303 7.10 1.74 27.27
CA GLN A 303 6.35 1.25 28.43
C GLN A 303 5.15 2.15 28.72
N LEU A 304 5.34 3.46 28.79
CA LEU A 304 4.28 4.42 29.08
C LEU A 304 3.19 4.48 28.01
N ALA A 305 3.53 4.19 26.74
CA ALA A 305 2.57 4.15 25.64
C ALA A 305 1.63 2.95 25.73
N LEU A 306 2.05 1.89 26.40
CA LEU A 306 1.20 0.75 26.73
C LEU A 306 0.46 1.11 28.02
N GLU A 307 -0.86 1.07 28.04
CA GLU A 307 -1.66 1.41 29.22
C GLU A 307 -1.50 0.32 30.31
N ILE A 308 -0.37 0.35 31.02
CA ILE A 308 0.09 -0.76 31.86
C ILE A 308 -0.78 -0.91 33.11
N ALA A 309 -1.27 -2.13 33.35
CA ALA A 309 -1.98 -2.49 34.57
C ALA A 309 -1.03 -2.73 35.76
N ASP A 310 0.15 -3.29 35.51
CA ASP A 310 1.23 -3.49 36.50
C ASP A 310 2.57 -2.96 35.97
N PRO A 311 3.15 -1.89 36.58
CA PRO A 311 4.33 -1.20 36.06
C PRO A 311 5.59 -2.09 35.95
N GLU A 312 5.64 -3.24 36.62
CA GLU A 312 6.80 -4.14 36.59
C GLU A 312 6.72 -5.22 35.49
N THR A 313 5.54 -5.41 34.89
CA THR A 313 5.28 -6.47 33.91
C THR A 313 4.70 -5.94 32.61
N VAL A 314 4.79 -6.77 31.57
CA VAL A 314 4.11 -6.59 30.29
C VAL A 314 3.31 -7.84 29.99
N SER A 315 2.12 -7.66 29.44
CA SER A 315 1.18 -8.72 29.12
C SER A 315 0.77 -8.73 27.65
N VAL A 316 0.23 -9.87 27.23
CA VAL A 316 -0.38 -10.05 25.91
C VAL A 316 -1.53 -9.06 25.65
N TRP A 317 -2.20 -8.58 26.70
CA TRP A 317 -3.33 -7.66 26.59
C TRP A 317 -2.87 -6.23 26.31
N GLU A 318 -1.85 -5.76 27.02
CA GLU A 318 -1.28 -4.43 26.81
C GLU A 318 -0.67 -4.33 25.41
N LEU A 319 0.09 -5.34 24.98
CA LEU A 319 0.60 -5.42 23.61
C LEU A 319 -0.52 -5.54 22.57
N GLY A 320 -1.60 -6.26 22.90
CA GLY A 320 -2.77 -6.38 22.03
C GLY A 320 -3.55 -5.08 21.84
N GLN A 321 -3.49 -4.16 22.81
CA GLN A 321 -4.11 -2.83 22.70
C GLN A 321 -3.16 -1.81 22.07
N GLY A 322 -1.88 -1.85 22.42
CA GLY A 322 -0.88 -0.90 21.93
C GLY A 322 -0.48 -1.08 20.47
N PHE A 323 -0.63 -2.29 19.92
CA PHE A 323 -0.25 -2.59 18.54
C PHE A 323 -1.46 -3.03 17.70
N THR A 324 -1.52 -2.51 16.48
CA THR A 324 -2.53 -2.87 15.49
C THR A 324 -2.09 -4.09 14.68
N GLU A 325 -3.04 -4.90 14.20
CA GLU A 325 -2.77 -6.19 13.55
C GLU A 325 -2.06 -6.07 12.19
N TYR A 326 -2.36 -5.01 11.44
CA TYR A 326 -2.00 -4.88 10.02
C TYR A 326 -0.95 -3.81 9.74
N GLU A 327 -0.43 -3.15 10.77
CA GLU A 327 0.71 -2.25 10.62
C GLU A 327 2.01 -2.99 10.91
N ALA A 328 3.06 -2.60 10.18
CA ALA A 328 4.41 -3.09 10.45
C ALA A 328 4.82 -2.70 11.87
N LEU A 329 5.67 -3.52 12.49
CA LEU A 329 6.08 -3.33 13.89
C LEU A 329 6.80 -1.99 14.11
N MET A 330 7.76 -1.65 13.25
CA MET A 330 8.60 -0.47 13.47
C MET A 330 7.82 0.86 13.52
N PRO A 331 6.94 1.22 12.58
CA PRO A 331 6.16 2.46 12.66
C PRO A 331 5.35 2.68 13.95
N GLN A 332 5.11 1.62 14.72
CA GLN A 332 4.34 1.64 15.98
C GLN A 332 5.23 1.77 17.23
N VAL A 333 6.56 1.82 17.07
CA VAL A 333 7.58 1.93 18.14
C VAL A 333 8.29 3.26 18.08
#